data_AF-A0A958UDS8-F1
#
_entry.id   AF-A0A958UDS8-F1
#
_cell.length_a   1.000
_cell.length_b   1.000
_cell.length_c   1.000
_cell.angle_alpha   90.00
_cell.angle_beta   90.00
_cell.angle_gamma   90.00
#
_symmetry.space_group_name_H-M   'P 1'
#
loop_
_entity.id
_entity.type
_entity.pdbx_description
1 polymer ?
#
loop_
_entity_poly.entity_id
_entity_poly.type
_entity_poly.pdbx_seq_one_letter_code
_entity_poly.pdbx_strand_id
1 'polypeptide(L)'
;MKRITALLFIAFILLSFLIIKSCVISNPKPEECEVVEVKITKITEGSSYDIVFHDDGTDYYYINRGLEQGLNLDSLNAKVLNKTVTLYLPKMPFGTSEHIAQMVLGDEIIFTEFD
;
A
#
# COMPACT_ATOMS: atom_id res chain seq x y z
N MET A 1 -36.19 26.77 8.44
CA MET A 1 -35.89 26.00 7.21
C MET A 1 -34.48 26.29 6.68
N LYS A 2 -34.15 27.50 6.20
CA LYS A 2 -32.81 27.82 5.64
C LYS A 2 -31.61 27.48 6.55
N ARG A 3 -31.70 27.74 7.86
CA ARG A 3 -30.65 27.40 8.83
C ARG A 3 -30.45 25.89 9.01
N ILE A 4 -31.53 25.12 8.99
CA ILE A 4 -31.49 23.65 9.08
C ILE A 4 -30.87 23.09 7.80
N THR A 5 -31.26 23.59 6.63
CA THR A 5 -30.67 23.19 5.35
C THR A 5 -29.17 23.49 5.29
N ALA A 6 -28.73 24.65 5.80
CA ALA A 6 -27.30 25.00 5.87
C ALA A 6 -26.52 24.07 6.83
N LEU A 7 -27.09 23.74 7.99
CA LEU A 7 -26.48 22.80 8.94
C LEU A 7 -26.35 21.38 8.34
N LEU A 8 -27.39 20.90 7.64
CA LEU A 8 -27.35 19.61 6.95
C LEU A 8 -26.29 19.58 5.84
N PHE A 9 -26.15 20.68 5.10
CA PHE A 9 -25.12 20.81 4.07
C PHE A 9 -23.70 20.78 4.64
N ILE A 10 -23.46 21.51 5.75
CA ILE A 10 -22.15 21.48 6.45
C ILE A 10 -21.86 20.08 6.99
N ALA A 11 -22.85 19.42 7.59
CA ALA A 11 -22.70 18.05 8.08
C ALA A 11 -22.38 17.07 6.94
N PHE A 12 -23.01 17.23 5.78
CA PHE A 12 -22.71 16.42 4.59
C PHE A 12 -21.27 16.62 4.10
N ILE A 13 -20.78 17.86 4.05
CA ILE A 13 -19.39 18.16 3.67
C ILE A 13 -18.40 17.54 4.66
N LEU A 14 -18.65 17.71 5.96
CA LEU A 14 -17.81 17.13 7.02
C LEU A 14 -17.77 15.61 6.92
N LEU A 15 -18.92 14.96 6.75
CA LEU A 15 -18.98 13.51 6.60
C LEU A 15 -18.23 13.04 5.35
N SER A 16 -18.39 13.74 4.22
CA SER A 16 -17.69 13.44 2.98
C SER A 16 -16.17 13.57 3.13
N PHE A 17 -15.71 14.61 3.84
CA PHE A 17 -14.29 14.80 4.12
C PHE A 17 -13.70 13.69 5.00
N LEU A 18 -14.45 13.24 6.02
CA LEU A 18 -14.03 12.13 6.88
C LEU A 18 -13.92 10.82 6.10
N ILE A 19 -14.85 10.54 5.19
CA ILE A 19 -14.79 9.35 4.32
C ILE A 19 -13.56 9.41 3.41
N ILE A 20 -13.30 10.54 2.74
CA ILE A 20 -12.13 10.68 1.87
C ILE A 20 -10.84 10.48 2.67
N LYS A 21 -10.75 11.05 3.88
CA LYS A 21 -9.58 10.87 4.75
C LYS A 21 -9.36 9.42 5.17
N SER A 22 -10.43 8.64 5.36
CA SER A 22 -10.32 7.21 5.71
C SER A 22 -9.79 6.34 4.56
N CYS A 23 -9.78 6.85 3.33
CA CYS A 23 -9.25 6.15 2.16
C CYS A 23 -7.76 6.46 1.88
N VAL A 24 -7.09 7.22 2.75
CA VAL A 24 -5.67 7.56 2.60
C VAL A 24 -4.84 6.73 3.58
N ILE A 25 -3.93 5.91 3.03
CA ILE A 25 -2.93 5.20 3.83
C ILE A 25 -1.84 6.19 4.23
N SER A 26 -1.61 6.34 5.53
CA SER A 26 -0.59 7.24 6.07
C SER A 26 -0.08 6.68 7.39
N ASN A 27 1.24 6.49 7.50
CA ASN A 27 1.89 5.91 8.68
C ASN A 27 1.28 4.54 9.07
N PRO A 28 1.27 3.56 8.16
CA PRO A 28 0.66 2.27 8.42
C PRO A 28 1.33 1.59 9.63
N LYS A 29 0.55 0.85 10.42
CA LYS A 29 1.08 0.05 11.55
C LYS A 29 1.05 -1.44 11.25
N PRO A 30 2.02 -2.23 11.76
CA PRO A 30 2.07 -3.67 11.52
C PRO A 30 0.78 -4.40 11.87
N GLU A 31 0.15 -4.05 12.99
CA GLU A 31 -1.10 -4.64 13.48
C GLU A 31 -2.32 -4.30 12.62
N GLU A 32 -2.25 -3.25 11.80
CA GLU A 32 -3.28 -2.81 10.87
C GLU A 32 -3.11 -3.41 9.47
N CYS A 33 -2.10 -4.27 9.29
CA CYS A 33 -1.85 -4.94 8.03
C CYS A 33 -2.50 -6.34 7.98
N GLU A 34 -2.86 -6.74 6.78
CA GLU A 34 -2.93 -8.15 6.40
C GLU A 34 -1.53 -8.64 6.04
N VAL A 35 -1.20 -9.86 6.45
CA VAL A 35 0.11 -10.46 6.21
C VAL A 35 -0.06 -11.61 5.23
N VAL A 36 0.60 -11.53 4.09
CA VAL A 36 0.48 -12.52 3.00
C VAL A 36 1.86 -12.97 2.54
N GLU A 37 1.97 -14.24 2.13
CA GLU A 37 3.17 -14.76 1.47
C GLU A 37 2.96 -14.79 -0.04
N VAL A 38 3.87 -14.17 -0.79
CA VAL A 38 3.74 -13.98 -2.24
C VAL A 38 5.04 -14.36 -2.92
N LYS A 39 4.96 -15.19 -3.96
CA LYS A 39 6.10 -15.47 -4.83
C LYS A 39 6.22 -14.40 -5.91
N ILE A 40 7.32 -13.64 -5.89
CA ILE A 40 7.54 -12.59 -6.89
C ILE A 40 8.03 -13.20 -8.19
N THR A 41 7.31 -12.99 -9.29
CA THR A 41 7.70 -13.50 -10.62
C THR A 41 8.15 -12.41 -11.57
N LYS A 42 7.77 -11.16 -11.30
CA LYS A 42 8.12 -10.00 -12.12
C LYS A 42 8.13 -8.74 -11.26
N ILE A 43 9.02 -7.80 -11.60
CA ILE A 43 9.06 -6.47 -11.00
C ILE A 43 9.08 -5.44 -12.14
N THR A 44 8.26 -4.40 -12.05
CA THR A 44 8.15 -3.34 -13.06
C THR A 44 8.02 -1.98 -12.41
N GLU A 45 8.40 -0.94 -13.14
CA GLU A 45 8.03 0.42 -12.78
C GLU A 45 6.52 0.61 -13.04
N GLY A 46 5.83 1.21 -12.08
CA GLY A 46 4.41 1.56 -12.16
C GLY A 46 4.20 3.03 -12.57
N SER A 47 2.96 3.50 -12.47
CA SER A 47 2.70 4.95 -12.55
C SER A 47 3.31 5.68 -11.35
N SER A 48 3.47 7.00 -11.44
CA SER A 48 3.84 7.83 -10.28
C SER A 48 5.09 7.38 -9.53
N TYR A 49 6.07 6.79 -10.21
CA TYR A 49 7.33 6.31 -9.63
C TYR A 49 7.18 5.13 -8.65
N ASP A 50 6.07 4.39 -8.76
CA ASP A 50 5.82 3.17 -7.98
C ASP A 50 6.69 2.01 -8.46
N ILE A 51 6.94 1.05 -7.55
CA ILE A 51 7.56 -0.23 -7.89
C ILE A 51 6.51 -1.32 -7.72
N VAL A 52 6.18 -2.02 -8.80
CA VAL A 52 5.12 -3.03 -8.85
C VAL A 52 5.72 -4.43 -8.90
N PHE A 53 5.24 -5.31 -8.04
CA PHE A 53 5.62 -6.71 -7.90
C PHE A 53 4.45 -7.59 -8.30
N HIS A 54 4.69 -8.59 -9.15
CA HIS A 54 3.64 -9.48 -9.66
C HIS A 54 3.82 -10.87 -9.08
N ASP A 55 2.70 -11.53 -8.75
CA ASP A 55 2.68 -12.91 -8.29
C ASP A 55 2.80 -13.91 -9.46
N ASP A 56 2.58 -15.20 -9.21
CA ASP A 56 2.55 -16.22 -10.26
C ASP A 56 1.19 -16.38 -10.95
N GLY A 57 0.21 -15.56 -10.55
CA GLY A 57 -1.13 -15.47 -11.12
C GLY A 57 -1.34 -14.17 -11.88
N THR A 58 -2.38 -13.43 -11.48
CA THR A 58 -2.79 -12.16 -12.09
C THR A 58 -2.75 -10.99 -11.11
N ASP A 59 -2.25 -11.22 -9.89
CA ASP A 59 -2.27 -10.23 -8.82
C ASP A 59 -0.98 -9.38 -8.82
N TYR A 60 -1.08 -8.20 -8.22
CA TYR A 60 0.05 -7.29 -8.13
C TYR A 60 0.03 -6.49 -6.82
N TYR A 61 1.21 -6.13 -6.37
CA TYR A 61 1.45 -5.37 -5.15
C TYR A 61 2.43 -4.24 -5.46
N TYR A 62 2.40 -3.14 -4.71
CA TYR A 62 3.26 -2.00 -5.04
C TYR A 62 3.84 -1.28 -3.84
N ILE A 63 5.08 -0.80 -3.98
CA ILE A 63 5.65 0.21 -3.09
C ILE A 63 5.39 1.58 -3.71
N ASN A 64 4.61 2.40 -3.01
CA ASN A 64 4.21 3.74 -3.45
C ASN A 64 5.42 4.69 -3.50
N ARG A 65 5.63 5.35 -4.64
CA ARG A 65 6.75 6.27 -4.91
C ARG A 65 8.12 5.68 -4.57
N GLY A 66 8.27 4.35 -4.66
CA GLY A 66 9.49 3.65 -4.25
C GLY A 66 10.76 4.16 -4.95
N LEU A 67 10.66 4.51 -6.23
CA LEU A 67 11.79 5.07 -6.99
C LEU A 67 12.23 6.44 -6.46
N GLU A 68 11.28 7.28 -6.02
CA GLU A 68 11.59 8.60 -5.44
C GLU A 68 12.16 8.50 -4.02
N GLN A 69 11.89 7.39 -3.33
CA GLN A 69 12.53 7.05 -2.05
C GLN A 69 13.95 6.49 -2.24
N GLY A 70 14.43 6.37 -3.49
CA GLY A 70 15.77 5.88 -3.82
C GLY A 70 15.87 4.36 -3.95
N LEU A 71 14.74 3.63 -3.96
CA LEU A 71 14.74 2.21 -4.27
C LEU A 71 15.10 1.99 -5.74
N ASN A 72 15.77 0.88 -6.02
CA ASN A 72 16.27 0.56 -7.36
C ASN A 72 15.73 -0.79 -7.82
N LEU A 73 15.16 -0.83 -9.03
CA LEU A 73 14.55 -2.03 -9.60
C LEU A 73 15.55 -3.18 -9.75
N ASP A 74 16.77 -2.92 -10.23
CA ASP A 74 17.77 -3.98 -10.45
C ASP A 74 18.18 -4.64 -9.13
N SER A 75 18.35 -3.83 -8.09
CA SER A 75 18.68 -4.29 -6.74
C SER A 75 17.55 -5.12 -6.15
N LEU A 76 16.30 -4.69 -6.30
CA LEU A 76 15.13 -5.46 -5.87
C LEU A 76 14.97 -6.75 -6.66
N ASN A 77 15.15 -6.72 -7.99
CA ASN A 77 15.13 -7.92 -8.83
C ASN A 77 16.16 -8.94 -8.37
N ALA A 78 17.40 -8.53 -8.14
CA ALA A 78 18.45 -9.42 -7.64
C ALA A 78 18.12 -10.02 -6.26
N LYS A 79 17.41 -9.27 -5.41
CA LYS A 79 17.06 -9.70 -4.06
C LYS A 79 15.85 -10.63 -4.00
N VAL A 80 14.74 -10.30 -4.66
CA VAL A 80 13.43 -10.95 -4.39
C VAL A 80 12.82 -11.69 -5.59
N LEU A 81 13.35 -11.54 -6.80
CA LEU A 81 12.80 -12.24 -7.97
C LEU A 81 12.87 -13.76 -7.81
N ASN A 82 11.78 -14.44 -8.15
CA ASN A 82 11.57 -15.89 -7.98
C ASN A 82 11.63 -16.40 -6.53
N LYS A 83 11.53 -15.51 -5.54
CA LYS A 83 11.46 -15.87 -4.12
C LYS A 83 10.08 -15.59 -3.56
N THR A 84 9.72 -16.31 -2.50
CA THR A 84 8.56 -16.00 -1.68
C THR A 84 8.94 -14.97 -0.63
N VAL A 85 8.21 -13.85 -0.61
CA VAL A 85 8.35 -12.77 0.37
C VAL A 85 7.09 -12.70 1.23
N THR A 86 7.22 -12.16 2.42
CA THR A 86 6.09 -11.80 3.28
C THR A 86 5.79 -10.31 3.10
N LEU A 87 4.56 -9.99 2.72
CA LEU A 87 4.07 -8.63 2.54
C LEU A 87 3.15 -8.23 3.69
N TYR A 88 3.31 -6.99 4.15
CA TYR A 88 2.40 -6.34 5.08
C TYR A 88 1.59 -5.31 4.30
N LEU A 89 0.29 -5.58 4.17
CA LEU A 89 -0.64 -4.86 3.33
C LEU A 89 -1.67 -4.13 4.20
N PRO A 90 -1.71 -2.79 4.25
CA PRO A 90 -2.64 -2.06 5.11
C PRO A 90 -4.10 -2.40 4.80
N LYS A 91 -4.87 -2.66 5.86
CA LYS A 91 -6.32 -2.88 5.77
C LYS A 91 -7.04 -1.55 5.58
N MET A 92 -8.01 -1.55 4.69
CA MET A 92 -8.91 -0.43 4.39
C MET A 92 -10.34 -0.79 4.78
N PRO A 93 -11.25 0.19 4.96
CA PRO A 93 -12.64 -0.08 5.36
C PRO A 93 -13.42 -1.04 4.44
N PHE A 94 -12.98 -1.21 3.19
CA PHE A 94 -13.67 -2.02 2.18
C PHE A 94 -12.81 -3.15 1.58
N GLY A 95 -11.69 -3.49 2.21
CA GLY A 95 -10.79 -4.53 1.73
C GLY A 95 -9.35 -4.28 2.15
N THR A 96 -8.43 -5.09 1.65
CA THR A 96 -6.99 -4.91 1.87
C THR A 96 -6.41 -4.19 0.68
N SER A 97 -5.49 -3.25 0.92
CA SER A 97 -4.78 -2.58 -0.15
C SER A 97 -3.63 -3.43 -0.68
N GLU A 98 -3.34 -3.29 -1.96
CA GLU A 98 -2.18 -3.87 -2.64
C GLU A 98 -0.90 -3.05 -2.38
N HIS A 99 -1.01 -1.94 -1.63
CA HIS A 99 0.10 -1.14 -1.13
C HIS A 99 0.93 -1.94 -0.13
N ILE A 100 2.22 -2.08 -0.41
CA ILE A 100 3.18 -2.74 0.46
C ILE A 100 3.68 -1.72 1.48
N ALA A 101 3.30 -1.88 2.74
CA ALA A 101 3.86 -1.11 3.86
C ALA A 101 5.17 -1.71 4.38
N GLN A 102 5.35 -3.03 4.27
CA GLN A 102 6.63 -3.70 4.57
C GLN A 102 6.77 -4.97 3.73
N MET A 103 8.00 -5.26 3.31
CA MET A 103 8.39 -6.50 2.64
C MET A 103 9.51 -7.17 3.41
N VAL A 104 9.33 -8.46 3.70
CA VAL A 104 10.31 -9.29 4.41
C VAL A 104 10.67 -10.50 3.55
N LEU A 105 11.95 -10.87 3.52
CA LEU A 105 12.45 -12.09 2.91
C LEU A 105 13.19 -12.92 3.96
N GLY A 106 12.53 -13.97 4.48
CA GLY A 106 13.04 -14.72 5.62
C GLY A 106 13.09 -13.83 6.87
N ASP A 107 14.30 -13.55 7.35
CA ASP A 107 14.53 -12.65 8.50
C ASP A 107 14.99 -11.23 8.10
N GLU A 108 15.16 -10.97 6.79
CA GLU A 108 15.62 -9.67 6.27
C GLU A 108 14.43 -8.77 5.91
N ILE A 109 14.35 -7.58 6.51
CA ILE A 109 13.44 -6.52 6.05
C ILE A 109 14.04 -5.88 4.80
N ILE A 110 13.35 -6.05 3.67
CA ILE A 110 13.77 -5.51 2.37
C ILE A 110 13.32 -4.06 2.22
N PHE A 111 12.14 -3.74 2.74
CA PHE A 111 11.51 -2.43 2.70
C PHE A 111 10.54 -2.29 3.87
N THR A 112 10.44 -1.11 4.48
CA THR A 112 9.43 -0.83 5.51
C THR A 112 9.08 0.66 5.54
N GLU A 113 7.80 0.95 5.75
CA GLU A 113 7.25 2.26 6.11
C GLU A 113 6.97 2.37 7.62
N PHE A 114 7.31 1.33 8.39
CA PHE A 114 7.12 1.32 9.84
C PHE A 114 8.28 2.06 10.52
N ASP A 115 7.94 3.14 11.22
CA ASP A 115 8.81 3.85 12.18
C ASP A 115 8.79 3.22 13.57
#